data_AF-A0A917P6C4-F1
#
_entry.id   AF-A0A917P6C4-F1
#
_cell.length_a   1.000
_cell.length_b   1.000
_cell.length_c   1.000
_cell.angle_alpha   90.00
_cell.angle_beta   90.00
_cell.angle_gamma   90.00
#
_symmetry.space_group_name_H-M   'P 1'
#
loop_
_entity.id
_entity.type
_entity.pdbx_description
1 polymer ?
#
loop_
_entity_poly.entity_id
_entity_poly.type
_entity_poly.pdbx_seq_one_letter_code
_entity_poly.pdbx_strand_id
1 'polypeptide(L)'
;MSYDGSWATGAAQLQDNHDKLFRGVIAGSAMVGEIESLRFITDSVAVLVGNGSVLMPWRSKLPKRRLSRQIIVCVRTPEGWRIAAIQNGRQRPVTIPEPDSLPSKMSQIMTRLAQRFGIGRAREVTLP
;
A
#
# COMPACT_ATOMS: atom_id res chain seq x y z
N MET A 1 -4.86 -3.10 6.48
CA MET A 1 -5.73 -1.91 6.28
C MET A 1 -5.58 -1.41 4.84
N SER A 2 -6.42 -0.45 4.44
CA SER A 2 -6.64 0.07 3.07
C SER A 2 -5.36 0.51 2.30
N TYR A 3 -5.52 1.05 1.10
CA TYR A 3 -4.43 1.47 0.19
C TYR A 3 -3.98 2.94 0.35
N ASP A 4 -4.50 3.64 1.36
CA ASP A 4 -4.40 5.09 1.57
C ASP A 4 -3.49 5.47 2.75
N GLY A 5 -2.77 4.50 3.34
CA GLY A 5 -1.93 4.72 4.51
C GLY A 5 -2.64 4.55 5.85
N SER A 6 -3.93 4.18 5.85
CA SER A 6 -4.63 3.76 7.06
C SER A 6 -3.90 2.60 7.74
N TRP A 7 -3.76 2.66 9.05
CA TRP A 7 -3.03 1.68 9.85
C TRP A 7 -3.91 1.11 10.96
N ALA A 8 -3.67 -0.16 11.29
CA ALA A 8 -4.29 -0.84 12.41
C ALA A 8 -3.43 -2.02 12.83
N THR A 9 -3.47 -2.34 14.12
CA THR A 9 -2.70 -3.43 14.73
C THR A 9 -3.58 -4.33 15.56
N GLY A 10 -3.32 -5.64 15.45
CA GLY A 10 -4.01 -6.65 16.23
C GLY A 10 -5.38 -7.05 15.67
N ALA A 11 -5.77 -8.29 15.95
CA ALA A 11 -6.94 -8.92 15.35
C ALA A 11 -8.25 -8.16 15.61
N ALA A 12 -8.46 -7.66 16.83
CA ALA A 12 -9.71 -6.98 17.21
C ALA A 12 -9.96 -5.71 16.38
N GLN A 13 -8.95 -4.84 16.23
CA GLN A 13 -9.08 -3.62 15.44
C GLN A 13 -9.23 -3.94 13.94
N LEU A 14 -8.53 -4.97 13.45
CA LEU A 14 -8.73 -5.45 12.08
C LEU A 14 -10.17 -5.95 11.88
N GLN A 15 -10.72 -6.75 12.79
CA GLN A 15 -12.08 -7.28 12.69
C GLN A 15 -13.14 -6.17 12.71
N ASP A 16 -13.07 -5.25 13.67
CA ASP A 16 -14.02 -4.12 13.78
C ASP A 16 -14.02 -3.25 12.51
N ASN A 17 -12.83 -2.91 12.00
CA ASN A 17 -12.72 -2.14 10.77
C ASN A 17 -13.27 -2.89 9.54
N HIS A 18 -13.05 -4.21 9.44
CA HIS A 18 -13.61 -4.99 8.33
C HIS A 18 -15.13 -5.17 8.46
N ASP A 19 -15.68 -5.32 9.67
CA ASP A 19 -17.13 -5.36 9.91
C ASP A 19 -17.80 -4.09 9.40
N LYS A 20 -17.28 -2.92 9.80
CA LYS A 20 -17.75 -1.61 9.35
C LYS A 20 -17.70 -1.47 7.83
N LEU A 21 -16.62 -1.95 7.20
CA LEU A 21 -16.46 -1.93 5.74
C LEU A 21 -17.49 -2.82 5.05
N PHE A 22 -17.65 -4.07 5.48
CA PHE A 22 -18.54 -5.06 4.87
C PHE A 22 -20.01 -4.77 5.08
N ARG A 23 -20.38 -4.11 6.18
CA ARG A 23 -21.75 -3.62 6.40
C ARG A 23 -22.02 -2.26 5.72
N GLY A 24 -20.96 -1.56 5.32
CA GLY A 24 -21.03 -0.21 4.76
C GLY A 24 -20.56 -0.16 3.31
N VAL A 25 -19.48 0.59 3.08
CA VAL A 25 -19.06 1.06 1.75
C VAL A 25 -18.65 -0.03 0.77
N ILE A 26 -18.38 -1.26 1.23
CA ILE A 26 -18.06 -2.41 0.37
C ILE A 26 -19.04 -3.58 0.54
N ALA A 27 -20.26 -3.31 1.03
CA ALA A 27 -21.30 -4.32 1.16
C ALA A 27 -21.62 -5.02 -0.17
N GLY A 28 -21.72 -6.35 -0.14
CA GLY A 28 -21.97 -7.20 -1.31
C GLY A 28 -20.85 -7.23 -2.34
N SER A 29 -19.69 -6.63 -2.04
CA SER A 29 -18.53 -6.68 -2.95
C SER A 29 -17.77 -8.00 -2.87
N ALA A 30 -16.96 -8.27 -3.87
CA ALA A 30 -16.03 -9.39 -3.89
C ALA A 30 -14.59 -8.88 -4.01
N MET A 31 -13.67 -9.50 -3.27
CA MET A 31 -12.25 -9.34 -3.53
C MET A 31 -11.88 -10.21 -4.72
N VAL A 32 -11.31 -9.60 -5.75
CA VAL A 32 -10.84 -10.28 -6.97
C VAL A 32 -9.38 -9.93 -7.19
N GLY A 33 -8.60 -10.90 -7.66
CA GLY A 33 -7.17 -10.73 -7.80
C GLY A 33 -6.44 -12.02 -8.15
N GLU A 34 -5.12 -11.92 -8.16
CA GLU A 34 -4.21 -13.01 -8.46
C GLU A 34 -2.98 -12.95 -7.54
N ILE A 35 -2.37 -14.11 -7.33
CA ILE A 35 -1.07 -14.20 -6.64
C ILE A 35 0.00 -13.98 -7.71
N GLU A 36 0.82 -12.95 -7.51
CA GLU A 36 1.96 -12.65 -8.39
C GLU A 36 3.17 -13.50 -8.03
N SER A 37 3.45 -13.66 -6.73
CA SER A 37 4.53 -14.51 -6.26
C SER A 37 4.32 -14.96 -4.81
N LEU A 38 4.91 -16.10 -4.48
CA LEU A 38 5.06 -16.62 -3.13
C LEU A 38 6.50 -17.08 -2.95
N ARG A 39 7.18 -16.56 -1.93
CA ARG A 39 8.55 -16.94 -1.60
C ARG A 39 8.66 -17.32 -0.14
N PHE A 40 9.15 -18.52 0.14
CA PHE A 40 9.61 -18.89 1.47
C PHE A 40 10.96 -18.21 1.73
N ILE A 41 11.05 -17.41 2.79
CA ILE A 41 12.29 -16.77 3.24
C ILE A 41 13.02 -17.70 4.20
N THR A 42 12.25 -18.42 5.03
CA THR A 42 12.68 -19.52 5.88
C THR A 42 11.57 -20.59 5.91
N ASP A 43 11.77 -21.69 6.62
CA ASP A 43 10.73 -22.72 6.81
C ASP A 43 9.49 -22.21 7.56
N SER A 44 9.65 -21.10 8.30
CA SER A 44 8.63 -20.49 9.14
C SER A 44 8.18 -19.10 8.68
N VAL A 45 8.80 -18.52 7.64
CA VAL A 45 8.45 -17.19 7.11
C VAL A 45 8.30 -17.24 5.61
N ALA A 46 7.16 -16.72 5.11
CA ALA A 46 6.91 -16.57 3.68
C ALA A 46 6.42 -15.16 3.38
N VAL A 47 6.73 -14.69 2.17
CA VAL A 47 6.23 -13.43 1.62
C VAL A 47 5.38 -13.75 0.40
N LEU A 48 4.15 -13.28 0.40
CA LEU A 48 3.22 -13.34 -0.72
C LEU A 48 3.06 -11.94 -1.30
N VAL A 49 3.19 -11.82 -2.62
CA VAL A 49 2.83 -10.63 -3.38
C VAL A 49 1.63 -10.97 -4.23
N GLY A 50 0.56 -10.19 -4.09
CA GLY A 50 -0.67 -10.35 -4.85
C GLY A 50 -1.16 -9.04 -5.43
N ASN A 51 -1.93 -9.12 -6.51
CA ASN A 51 -2.62 -7.99 -7.09
C ASN A 51 -4.11 -8.20 -6.93
N GLY A 52 -4.80 -7.21 -6.37
CA GLY A 52 -6.21 -7.36 -6.04
C GLY A 52 -6.97 -6.05 -6.02
N SER A 53 -8.29 -6.16 -6.10
CA SER A 53 -9.21 -5.06 -5.97
C SER A 53 -10.56 -5.53 -5.45
N VAL A 54 -11.38 -4.57 -5.04
CA VAL A 54 -12.75 -4.81 -4.63
C VAL A 54 -13.66 -4.56 -5.82
N LEU A 55 -14.34 -5.61 -6.29
CA LEU A 55 -15.37 -5.54 -7.31
C LEU A 55 -16.71 -5.29 -6.63
N MET A 56 -17.30 -4.13 -6.91
CA MET A 56 -18.62 -3.78 -6.39
C MET A 56 -19.72 -4.63 -7.06
N PRO A 57 -20.81 -4.96 -6.36
CA PRO A 57 -21.83 -5.89 -6.88
C PRO A 57 -22.52 -5.40 -8.17
N TRP A 58 -22.53 -4.08 -8.42
CA TRP A 58 -23.08 -3.47 -9.64
C TRP A 58 -22.06 -3.32 -10.78
N ARG A 59 -20.89 -3.96 -10.69
CA ARG A 59 -19.82 -3.88 -11.71
C ARG A 59 -19.48 -5.28 -12.18
N SER A 60 -19.38 -5.47 -13.49
CA SER A 60 -18.91 -6.72 -14.11
C SER A 60 -17.40 -6.75 -14.35
N LYS A 61 -16.70 -5.60 -14.27
CA LYS A 61 -15.27 -5.48 -14.51
C LYS A 61 -14.62 -4.52 -13.52
N LEU A 62 -13.36 -4.78 -13.18
CA LEU A 62 -12.55 -3.89 -12.36
C LEU A 62 -12.22 -2.59 -13.10
N PRO A 63 -12.33 -1.42 -12.45
CA PRO A 63 -11.80 -0.19 -13.01
C PRO A 63 -10.27 -0.23 -13.10
N LYS A 64 -9.69 0.15 -14.26
CA LYS A 64 -8.24 0.09 -14.54
C LYS A 64 -7.35 0.74 -13.45
N ARG A 65 -7.85 1.79 -12.77
CA ARG A 65 -7.10 2.54 -11.73
C ARG A 65 -7.37 2.06 -10.29
N ARG A 66 -8.00 0.90 -10.12
CA ARG A 66 -8.34 0.33 -8.81
C ARG A 66 -7.57 -0.94 -8.48
N LEU A 67 -6.54 -1.31 -9.23
CA LEU A 67 -5.66 -2.41 -8.82
C LEU A 67 -4.77 -1.95 -7.66
N SER A 68 -4.76 -2.72 -6.58
CA SER A 68 -3.78 -2.60 -5.50
C SER A 68 -2.81 -3.77 -5.56
N ARG A 69 -1.54 -3.49 -5.29
CA ARG A 69 -0.56 -4.51 -4.97
C ARG A 69 -0.54 -4.70 -3.45
N GLN A 70 -0.56 -5.95 -3.01
CA GLN A 70 -0.59 -6.35 -1.61
C GLN A 70 0.68 -7.14 -1.33
N ILE A 71 1.40 -6.75 -0.28
CA ILE A 71 2.55 -7.49 0.25
C ILE A 71 2.11 -8.06 1.58
N ILE A 72 2.14 -9.39 1.69
CA ILE A 72 1.68 -10.13 2.85
C ILE A 72 2.87 -10.90 3.41
N VAL A 73 3.14 -10.68 4.70
CA VAL A 73 4.12 -11.46 5.46
C VAL A 73 3.37 -12.53 6.22
N CYS A 74 3.73 -13.78 6.00
CA CYS A 74 3.16 -14.94 6.65
C CYS A 74 4.20 -15.58 7.58
N VAL A 75 3.75 -16.01 8.76
CA VAL A 75 4.54 -16.76 9.74
C VAL A 75 3.88 -18.09 10.03
N ARG A 76 4.66 -19.16 10.16
CA ARG A 76 4.18 -20.48 10.53
C ARG A 76 4.07 -20.55 12.06
N THR A 77 2.88 -20.89 12.56
CA THR A 77 2.60 -21.19 13.97
C THR A 77 2.30 -22.69 14.12
N PRO A 78 2.19 -23.23 15.35
CA PRO A 78 1.75 -24.61 15.57
C PRO A 78 0.40 -24.93 14.92
N GLU A 79 -0.49 -23.94 14.78
CA GLU A 79 -1.80 -24.04 14.16
C GLU A 79 -1.78 -23.80 12.64
N GLY A 80 -0.60 -23.63 12.04
CA GLY A 80 -0.40 -23.40 10.62
C GLY A 80 0.03 -21.97 10.27
N TRP A 81 -0.10 -21.61 9.00
CA TRP A 81 0.32 -20.28 8.53
C TRP A 81 -0.65 -19.18 8.97
N ARG A 82 -0.10 -18.08 9.49
CA ARG A 82 -0.82 -16.88 9.89
C ARG A 82 -0.25 -15.67 9.17
N ILE A 83 -1.10 -14.69 8.90
CA ILE A 83 -0.65 -13.40 8.35
C ILE A 83 -0.15 -12.54 9.51
N ALA A 84 1.14 -12.19 9.48
CA ALA A 84 1.76 -11.30 10.45
C ALA A 84 1.59 -9.83 10.06
N ALA A 85 1.66 -9.51 8.76
CA ALA A 85 1.50 -8.15 8.26
C ALA A 85 0.93 -8.13 6.84
N ILE A 86 0.19 -7.06 6.52
CA ILE A 86 -0.28 -6.76 5.17
C ILE A 86 -0.03 -5.28 4.89
N GLN A 87 0.65 -4.98 3.79
CA GLN A 87 0.76 -3.65 3.23
C GLN A 87 0.05 -3.61 1.87
N ASN A 88 -0.89 -2.67 1.70
CA ASN A 88 -1.59 -2.45 0.45
C ASN A 88 -1.14 -1.13 -0.17
N GLY A 89 -0.78 -1.14 -1.45
CA GLY A 89 -0.46 0.05 -2.22
C GLY A 89 -1.29 0.11 -3.50
N ARG A 90 -1.92 1.25 -3.80
CA ARG A 90 -2.62 1.38 -5.08
C ARG A 90 -1.60 1.45 -6.20
N GLN A 91 -1.73 0.60 -7.20
CA GLN A 91 -0.85 0.62 -8.36
C GLN A 91 -1.11 1.92 -9.13
N ARG A 92 -0.06 2.72 -9.26
CA ARG A 92 -0.02 3.91 -10.11
C ARG A 92 1.26 3.81 -10.93
N PRO A 93 1.18 3.84 -12.27
CA PRO A 93 2.38 3.99 -13.08
C PRO A 93 3.12 5.24 -12.61
N VAL A 94 4.35 5.04 -12.11
CA VAL A 94 5.21 6.17 -11.77
C VAL A 94 5.91 6.57 -13.06
N THR A 95 5.68 7.80 -13.50
CA THR A 95 6.55 8.45 -14.48
C THR A 95 7.58 9.22 -13.68
N ILE A 96 8.77 8.65 -13.52
CA ILE A 96 9.90 9.34 -12.90
C ILE A 96 10.40 10.35 -13.92
N PRO A 97 10.34 11.67 -13.66
CA PRO A 97 10.85 12.65 -14.62
C PRO A 97 12.36 12.51 -14.76
N GLU A 98 12.86 12.58 -16.00
CA GLU A 98 14.31 12.58 -16.25
C GLU A 98 14.99 13.77 -15.53
N PRO A 99 16.25 13.64 -15.08
CA PRO A 99 16.94 14.69 -14.33
C PRO A 99 17.04 16.03 -15.06
N ASP A 100 17.04 16.01 -16.39
CA ASP A 100 17.15 17.16 -17.28
C ASP A 100 15.80 17.66 -17.81
N SER A 101 14.70 17.00 -17.45
CA SER A 101 13.34 17.43 -17.77
C SER A 101 12.99 18.78 -17.13
N LEU A 102 12.04 19.50 -17.73
CA LEU A 102 11.60 20.81 -17.22
C LEU A 102 11.15 20.76 -15.75
N PRO A 103 10.32 19.80 -15.29
CA PRO A 103 9.94 19.70 -13.89
C PRO A 103 11.14 19.50 -12.96
N SER A 104 12.10 18.65 -13.36
CA SER A 104 13.31 18.38 -12.59
C SER A 104 14.21 19.62 -12.47
N LYS A 105 14.45 20.33 -13.58
CA LYS A 105 15.22 21.58 -13.59
C LYS A 105 14.57 22.65 -12.73
N MET A 106 13.26 22.82 -12.82
CA MET A 106 12.51 23.78 -11.99
C MET A 106 12.63 23.44 -10.51
N SER A 107 12.46 22.16 -10.14
CA SER A 107 12.63 21.70 -8.77
C SER A 107 14.06 21.97 -8.25
N GLN A 108 15.09 21.67 -9.04
CA GLN A 108 16.48 21.92 -8.69
C GLN A 108 16.76 23.42 -8.48
N ILE A 109 16.22 24.29 -9.34
CA ILE A 109 16.34 25.76 -9.19
C ILE A 109 15.68 26.21 -7.89
N MET A 110 14.46 25.74 -7.61
CA MET A 110 13.75 26.05 -6.37
C MET A 110 14.54 25.60 -5.14
N THR A 111 15.15 24.40 -5.16
CA THR A 111 16.02 23.93 -4.09
C THR A 111 17.25 24.82 -3.90
N ARG A 112 17.92 25.21 -4.99
CA ARG A 112 19.10 26.10 -4.93
C ARG A 112 18.74 27.47 -4.37
N LEU A 113 17.59 28.03 -4.76
CA LEU A 113 17.09 29.30 -4.22
C LEU A 113 16.77 29.15 -2.73
N ALA A 114 16.04 28.10 -2.34
CA ALA A 114 15.70 27.82 -0.94
C ALA A 114 16.96 27.72 -0.06
N GLN A 115 17.98 26.99 -0.50
CA GLN A 115 19.27 26.88 0.19
C GLN A 115 20.00 28.24 0.28
N ARG A 116 20.05 28.99 -0.83
CA ARG A 116 20.71 30.31 -0.89
C ARG A 116 20.08 31.31 0.07
N PHE A 117 18.76 31.25 0.26
CA PHE A 117 18.03 32.15 1.14
C PHE A 117 17.79 31.58 2.55
N GLY A 118 18.35 30.40 2.88
CA GLY A 118 18.15 29.78 4.19
C GLY A 118 16.69 29.40 4.48
N ILE A 119 15.89 29.18 3.44
CA ILE A 119 14.47 28.82 3.55
C ILE A 119 14.37 27.29 3.50
N GLY A 120 13.76 26.69 4.53
CA GLY A 120 13.54 25.24 4.60
C GLY A 120 14.54 24.51 5.51
N ARG A 121 14.37 23.18 5.62
CA ARG A 121 15.01 22.24 6.58
C ARG A 121 15.54 22.89 7.88
N ALA A 122 14.66 23.62 8.56
CA ALA A 122 14.77 23.89 9.98
C ALA A 122 13.87 22.88 10.72
N ARG A 123 14.43 21.69 10.99
CA ARG A 123 14.10 20.75 12.08
C ARG A 123 14.50 19.33 11.69
N GLU A 124 15.27 18.70 12.57
CA GLU A 124 15.34 17.25 12.69
C GLU A 124 13.91 16.71 12.75
N VAL A 125 13.54 15.89 11.76
CA VAL A 125 12.31 15.09 11.85
C VAL A 125 12.68 13.90 12.72
N THR A 126 12.51 14.02 14.03
CA THR A 126 12.54 12.85 14.91
C THR A 126 11.28 12.05 14.58
N LEU A 127 11.45 10.97 13.81
CA LEU A 127 10.39 9.98 13.66
C LEU A 127 10.23 9.28 15.02
N PRO A 128 8.99 9.04 15.49
CA PRO A 128 8.73 8.32 16.74
C PRO A 128 9.22 6.86 16.70
#